data_AF-A0A2E3RRE2-F1
#
_entry.id   AF-A0A2E3RRE2-F1
#
_cell.length_a   1.000
_cell.length_b   1.000
_cell.length_c   1.000
_cell.angle_alpha   90.00
_cell.angle_beta   90.00
_cell.angle_gamma   90.00
#
_symmetry.space_group_name_H-M   'P 1'
#
loop_
_entity.id
_entity.type
_entity.pdbx_description
1 polymer ?
#
loop_
_entity_poly.entity_id
_entity_poly.type
_entity_poly.pdbx_seq_one_letter_code
_entity_poly.pdbx_strand_id
1 'polypeptide(L)'
;MMIRTTLFSTAAALLVSGAAHAEILNGGFTDGADHWNLFGGHGLFDYSADGFEGIEGNGLAAWGAYDGAGYSGAAQDINGTWNAGDTIEFGADWYVPNPDPLHGDNHGFIALNFFGADGGWWFNVVSPLIDHAPGTSGSHSLSYTLDEGAAGAARIEFVMIFRQPENHGGPSGAVIYDNAFANIVPTPGALALLGIAGLGMRRRRA
;
A
#
# COMPACT_ATOMS: atom_id res chain seq x y z
N MET A 1 -43.53 50.35 -2.90
CA MET A 1 -43.17 49.25 -1.98
C MET A 1 -42.81 48.05 -2.84
N MET A 2 -41.51 47.79 -3.03
CA MET A 2 -41.00 46.80 -4.00
C MET A 2 -40.19 45.75 -3.23
N ILE A 3 -40.69 44.52 -3.21
CA ILE A 3 -40.06 43.38 -2.53
C ILE A 3 -38.88 42.91 -3.37
N ARG A 4 -37.65 43.00 -2.83
CA ARG A 4 -36.46 42.37 -3.40
C ARG A 4 -36.44 40.89 -3.03
N THR A 5 -36.57 40.03 -4.02
CA THR A 5 -36.37 38.59 -3.87
C THR A 5 -34.87 38.30 -3.91
N THR A 6 -34.29 37.94 -2.77
CA THR A 6 -32.90 37.48 -2.69
C THR A 6 -32.87 35.98 -3.03
N LEU A 7 -32.36 35.61 -4.20
CA LEU A 7 -32.03 34.21 -4.49
C LEU A 7 -30.74 33.85 -3.71
N PHE A 8 -30.88 33.02 -2.68
CA PHE A 8 -29.76 32.25 -2.16
C PHE A 8 -29.43 31.15 -3.17
N SER A 9 -28.29 31.28 -3.84
CA SER A 9 -27.73 30.19 -4.65
C SER A 9 -26.89 29.31 -3.73
N THR A 10 -27.49 28.20 -3.29
CA THR A 10 -26.77 27.12 -2.63
C THR A 10 -25.86 26.48 -3.68
N ALA A 11 -24.56 26.79 -3.63
CA ALA A 11 -23.57 26.07 -4.42
C ALA A 11 -23.50 24.64 -3.86
N ALA A 12 -24.11 23.69 -4.57
CA ALA A 12 -23.89 22.28 -4.33
C ALA A 12 -22.40 22.00 -4.57
N ALA A 13 -21.66 21.72 -3.50
CA ALA A 13 -20.33 21.14 -3.59
C ALA A 13 -20.50 19.76 -4.23
N LEU A 14 -20.21 19.68 -5.53
CA LEU A 14 -20.04 18.41 -6.22
C LEU A 14 -18.81 17.77 -5.59
N LEU A 15 -19.02 16.78 -4.71
CA LEU A 15 -17.99 15.81 -4.33
C LEU A 15 -17.64 15.02 -5.59
N VAL A 16 -16.77 15.58 -6.42
CA VAL A 16 -16.06 14.82 -7.45
C VAL A 16 -15.05 13.99 -6.68
N SER A 17 -15.36 12.71 -6.47
CA SER A 17 -14.37 11.70 -6.15
C SER A 17 -13.36 11.69 -7.31
N GLY A 18 -12.32 12.51 -7.19
CA GLY A 18 -11.20 12.48 -8.11
C GLY A 18 -10.65 11.06 -8.12
N ALA A 19 -10.57 10.44 -9.29
CA ALA A 19 -10.12 9.07 -9.45
C ALA A 19 -8.74 8.91 -8.79
N ALA A 20 -8.66 8.05 -7.77
CA ALA A 20 -7.38 7.56 -7.31
C ALA A 20 -6.73 6.79 -8.47
N HIS A 21 -5.47 7.10 -8.78
CA HIS A 21 -4.78 6.54 -9.96
C HIS A 21 -3.38 6.03 -9.61
N ALA A 22 -3.31 5.23 -8.56
CA ALA A 22 -2.39 4.11 -8.53
C ALA A 22 -3.13 2.92 -7.94
N GLU A 23 -2.86 1.74 -8.47
CA GLU A 23 -3.50 0.51 -8.02
C GLU A 23 -2.40 -0.55 -7.89
N ILE A 24 -2.38 -1.22 -6.75
CA ILE A 24 -1.65 -2.48 -6.60
C ILE A 24 -2.42 -3.53 -7.40
N LEU A 25 -1.76 -4.08 -8.40
CA LEU A 25 -2.30 -5.19 -9.19
C LEU A 25 -2.19 -6.48 -8.38
N ASN A 26 -3.26 -7.29 -8.41
CA ASN A 26 -3.30 -8.60 -7.78
C ASN A 26 -2.89 -8.56 -6.28
N GLY A 27 -3.41 -7.59 -5.54
CA GLY A 27 -3.13 -7.42 -4.11
C GLY A 27 -3.69 -8.53 -3.21
N GLY A 28 -4.73 -9.23 -3.68
CA GLY A 28 -5.33 -10.37 -3.00
C GLY A 28 -4.77 -11.74 -3.41
N PHE A 29 -3.70 -11.76 -4.22
CA PHE A 29 -3.03 -12.98 -4.69
C PHE A 29 -3.94 -14.05 -5.34
N THR A 30 -5.12 -13.67 -5.84
CA THR A 30 -6.09 -14.60 -6.42
C THR A 30 -5.55 -15.26 -7.69
N ASP A 31 -4.69 -14.55 -8.43
CA ASP A 31 -3.97 -15.06 -9.60
C ASP A 31 -2.52 -15.47 -9.25
N GLY A 32 -2.30 -15.86 -8.00
CA GLY A 32 -0.98 -16.17 -7.46
C GLY A 32 -0.14 -14.92 -7.26
N ALA A 33 1.15 -14.98 -7.57
CA ALA A 33 2.08 -13.86 -7.36
C ALA A 33 2.32 -13.01 -8.63
N ASP A 34 1.41 -13.05 -9.61
CA ASP A 34 1.55 -12.25 -10.82
C ASP A 34 1.64 -10.76 -10.48
N HIS A 35 2.44 -10.01 -11.26
CA HIS A 35 2.82 -8.61 -11.04
C HIS A 35 3.67 -8.26 -9.81
N TRP A 36 4.04 -9.25 -8.98
CA TRP A 36 4.90 -9.04 -7.82
C TRP A 36 6.35 -9.46 -8.09
N ASN A 37 7.29 -8.62 -7.69
CA ASN A 37 8.71 -8.96 -7.63
C ASN A 37 8.98 -9.65 -6.28
N LEU A 38 9.12 -10.98 -6.30
CA LEU A 38 9.37 -11.78 -5.11
C LEU A 38 10.87 -11.84 -4.77
N PHE A 39 11.21 -11.84 -3.48
CA PHE A 39 12.59 -11.94 -3.01
C PHE A 39 12.69 -12.75 -1.71
N GLY A 40 13.88 -13.32 -1.46
CA GLY A 40 14.13 -14.17 -0.28
C GLY A 40 13.26 -15.43 -0.22
N GLY A 41 13.01 -15.95 0.98
CA GLY A 41 12.09 -17.07 1.22
C GLY A 41 10.62 -16.65 1.12
N HIS A 42 9.91 -17.12 0.10
CA HIS A 42 8.52 -16.75 -0.16
C HIS A 42 7.73 -17.87 -0.84
N GLY A 43 6.41 -17.82 -0.70
CA GLY A 43 5.49 -18.79 -1.29
C GLY A 43 4.04 -18.31 -1.20
N LEU A 44 3.16 -18.97 -1.94
CA LEU A 44 1.72 -18.73 -1.83
C LEU A 44 1.15 -19.62 -0.72
N PHE A 45 0.28 -19.03 0.08
CA PHE A 45 -0.40 -19.68 1.20
C PHE A 45 -1.89 -19.74 0.90
N ASP A 46 -2.50 -20.93 1.00
CA ASP A 46 -3.94 -21.11 0.80
C ASP A 46 -4.64 -21.14 2.16
N TYR A 47 -5.45 -20.12 2.43
CA TYR A 47 -6.16 -19.97 3.71
C TYR A 47 -7.22 -21.04 3.95
N SER A 48 -7.73 -21.68 2.89
CA SER A 48 -8.82 -22.66 2.97
C SER A 48 -8.39 -24.00 3.62
N ALA A 49 -7.09 -24.29 3.63
CA ALA A 49 -6.53 -25.51 4.19
C ALA A 49 -6.33 -25.45 5.72
N ASP A 50 -6.09 -24.26 6.27
CA ASP A 50 -5.62 -24.09 7.66
C ASP A 50 -6.67 -23.47 8.61
N GLY A 51 -7.92 -23.37 8.18
CA GLY A 51 -9.06 -23.07 9.07
C GLY A 51 -9.15 -21.61 9.52
N PHE A 52 -8.69 -20.66 8.69
CA PHE A 52 -8.83 -19.24 8.95
C PHE A 52 -10.28 -18.79 8.64
N GLU A 53 -11.03 -18.38 9.68
CA GLU A 53 -12.35 -17.78 9.50
C GLU A 53 -12.20 -16.29 9.16
N GLY A 54 -12.43 -15.92 7.89
CA GLY A 54 -12.59 -14.52 7.48
C GLY A 54 -11.83 -14.05 6.24
N ILE A 55 -10.92 -14.86 5.69
CA ILE A 55 -10.21 -14.61 4.43
C ILE A 55 -10.35 -15.87 3.57
N GLU A 56 -11.07 -15.76 2.46
CA GLU A 56 -11.13 -16.79 1.42
C GLU A 56 -10.11 -16.43 0.34
N GLY A 57 -9.18 -17.33 0.01
CA GLY A 57 -8.24 -17.11 -1.10
C GLY A 57 -6.80 -17.50 -0.79
N ASN A 58 -5.87 -16.88 -1.52
CA ASN A 58 -4.43 -17.06 -1.37
C ASN A 58 -3.83 -15.82 -0.69
N GLY A 59 -2.74 -15.99 0.05
CA GLY A 59 -1.88 -14.91 0.53
C GLY A 59 -0.41 -15.16 0.16
N LEU A 60 0.42 -14.15 0.35
CA LEU A 60 1.87 -14.28 0.24
C LEU A 60 2.46 -14.63 1.60
N ALA A 61 2.99 -15.84 1.76
CA ALA A 61 3.87 -16.18 2.86
C ALA A 61 5.30 -15.69 2.59
N ALA A 62 5.87 -14.97 3.55
CA ALA A 62 7.27 -14.55 3.57
C ALA A 62 7.94 -15.10 4.85
N TRP A 63 9.13 -15.68 4.69
CA TRP A 63 9.87 -16.30 5.80
C TRP A 63 11.38 -16.08 5.68
N GLY A 64 12.08 -16.24 6.80
CA GLY A 64 13.50 -15.97 6.90
C GLY A 64 14.39 -16.99 6.21
N ALA A 65 15.64 -16.60 5.98
CA ALA A 65 16.68 -17.54 5.58
C ALA A 65 17.04 -18.38 6.81
N TYR A 66 16.83 -19.70 6.73
CA TYR A 66 17.16 -20.63 7.81
C TYR A 66 18.64 -20.62 8.22
N ASP A 67 19.51 -19.94 7.46
CA ASP A 67 20.96 -19.89 7.64
C ASP A 67 21.58 -18.48 7.68
N GLY A 68 20.81 -17.38 7.82
CA GLY A 68 21.40 -16.04 7.82
C GLY A 68 20.46 -14.89 8.18
N ALA A 69 21.03 -13.69 8.35
CA ALA A 69 20.26 -12.45 8.34
C ALA A 69 19.73 -12.18 6.93
N GLY A 70 18.52 -11.66 6.80
CA GLY A 70 17.93 -11.47 5.48
C GLY A 70 16.56 -10.82 5.48
N TYR A 71 16.09 -10.62 4.26
CA TYR A 71 14.79 -10.07 3.93
C TYR A 71 14.10 -10.98 2.93
N SER A 72 12.80 -11.11 3.07
CA SER A 72 11.96 -11.81 2.12
C SER A 72 10.60 -11.14 2.00
N GLY A 73 9.91 -11.44 0.90
CA GLY A 73 8.59 -10.91 0.63
C GLY A 73 8.40 -10.53 -0.81
N ALA A 74 7.64 -9.47 -1.05
CA ALA A 74 7.25 -9.03 -2.37
C ALA A 74 7.23 -7.51 -2.49
N ALA A 75 7.53 -7.04 -3.69
CA ALA A 75 7.54 -5.64 -4.05
C ALA A 75 6.75 -5.41 -5.35
N GLN A 76 6.05 -4.28 -5.42
CA GLN A 76 5.43 -3.80 -6.65
C GLN A 76 5.62 -2.29 -6.77
N ASP A 77 6.02 -1.84 -7.96
CA ASP A 77 6.10 -0.41 -8.25
C ASP A 77 4.69 0.19 -8.31
N ILE A 78 4.51 1.31 -7.61
CA ILE A 78 3.28 2.09 -7.67
C ILE A 78 3.28 2.85 -8.99
N ASN A 79 2.43 2.41 -9.92
CA ASN A 79 2.26 3.08 -11.19
C ASN A 79 1.32 4.27 -11.04
N GLY A 80 1.75 5.45 -11.47
CA GLY A 80 0.92 6.65 -11.40
C GLY A 80 1.66 7.92 -11.78
N THR A 81 0.94 9.03 -11.74
CA THR A 81 1.55 10.36 -11.67
C THR A 81 1.29 10.88 -10.28
N TRP A 82 2.35 11.32 -9.60
CA TRP A 82 2.28 11.87 -8.27
C TRP A 82 2.88 13.27 -8.25
N ASN A 83 2.26 14.16 -7.48
CA ASN A 83 2.70 15.54 -7.31
C ASN A 83 2.84 15.86 -5.83
N ALA A 84 3.59 16.93 -5.55
CA ALA A 84 3.65 17.47 -4.20
C ALA A 84 2.24 17.79 -3.69
N GLY A 85 1.94 17.34 -2.47
CA GLY A 85 0.67 17.43 -1.79
C GLY A 85 -0.28 16.24 -2.03
N ASP A 86 -0.04 15.40 -3.04
CA ASP A 86 -0.85 14.19 -3.22
C ASP A 86 -0.61 13.24 -2.03
N THR A 87 -1.63 12.48 -1.65
CA THR A 87 -1.55 11.53 -0.53
C THR A 87 -1.57 10.12 -1.06
N ILE A 88 -0.60 9.30 -0.66
CA ILE A 88 -0.61 7.86 -0.91
C ILE A 88 -1.20 7.16 0.32
N GLU A 89 -2.31 6.47 0.12
CA GLU A 89 -2.89 5.56 1.11
C GLU A 89 -2.50 4.14 0.74
N PHE A 90 -1.89 3.40 1.66
CA PHE A 90 -1.39 2.06 1.37
C PHE A 90 -1.55 1.13 2.57
N GLY A 91 -1.64 -0.17 2.30
CA GLY A 91 -1.89 -1.14 3.34
C GLY A 91 -1.86 -2.59 2.86
N ALA A 92 -1.92 -3.48 3.83
CA ALA A 92 -2.15 -4.91 3.63
C ALA A 92 -2.69 -5.52 4.92
N ASP A 93 -3.43 -6.60 4.77
CA ASP A 93 -3.73 -7.52 5.86
C ASP A 93 -2.54 -8.43 6.11
N TRP A 94 -2.41 -8.88 7.36
CA TRP A 94 -1.35 -9.78 7.75
C TRP A 94 -1.82 -10.84 8.74
N TYR A 95 -1.10 -11.94 8.76
CA TYR A 95 -1.33 -13.07 9.65
C TYR A 95 -0.01 -13.74 10.04
N VAL A 96 0.13 -14.09 11.32
CA VAL A 96 1.23 -14.88 11.86
C VAL A 96 0.74 -16.32 12.04
N PRO A 97 1.20 -17.28 11.23
CA PRO A 97 0.66 -18.62 11.22
C PRO A 97 0.94 -19.40 12.50
N ASN A 98 0.04 -20.33 12.79
CA ASN A 98 0.22 -21.42 13.75
C ASN A 98 0.23 -22.72 12.94
N PRO A 99 1.27 -23.59 13.02
CA PRO A 99 2.29 -23.70 14.07
C PRO A 99 3.64 -22.99 13.83
N ASP A 100 3.77 -22.12 12.82
CA ASP A 100 5.06 -21.51 12.43
C ASP A 100 5.14 -19.99 12.69
N PRO A 101 5.02 -19.51 13.95
CA PRO A 101 5.03 -18.09 14.25
C PRO A 101 6.41 -17.46 14.09
N LEU A 102 6.46 -16.13 14.03
CA LEU A 102 7.73 -15.39 14.04
C LEU A 102 8.50 -15.66 15.33
N HIS A 103 9.81 -15.91 15.22
CA HIS A 103 10.67 -16.25 16.37
C HIS A 103 11.74 -15.19 16.63
N GLY A 104 12.14 -15.03 17.90
CA GLY A 104 13.23 -14.12 18.29
C GLY A 104 12.92 -12.68 17.90
N ASP A 105 13.86 -12.03 17.21
CA ASP A 105 13.71 -10.64 16.73
C ASP A 105 13.14 -10.54 15.30
N ASN A 106 12.67 -11.66 14.74
CA ASN A 106 12.09 -11.69 13.39
C ASN A 106 10.74 -10.98 13.36
N HIS A 107 10.51 -10.15 12.36
CA HIS A 107 9.28 -9.35 12.28
C HIS A 107 8.83 -9.14 10.84
N GLY A 108 7.53 -8.94 10.68
CA GLY A 108 6.93 -8.48 9.43
C GLY A 108 6.66 -6.98 9.46
N PHE A 109 6.62 -6.34 8.29
CA PHE A 109 6.09 -4.98 8.12
C PHE A 109 5.76 -4.72 6.65
N ILE A 110 5.05 -3.62 6.40
CA ILE A 110 4.88 -3.07 5.05
C ILE A 110 5.55 -1.70 4.95
N ALA A 111 5.95 -1.32 3.74
CA ALA A 111 6.54 -0.01 3.52
C ALA A 111 6.28 0.55 2.11
N LEU A 112 6.44 1.86 2.00
CA LEU A 112 6.70 2.54 0.74
C LEU A 112 8.18 2.90 0.67
N ASN A 113 8.86 2.47 -0.39
CA ASN A 113 10.24 2.84 -0.68
C ASN A 113 10.26 3.89 -1.79
N PHE A 114 11.07 4.94 -1.61
CA PHE A 114 11.25 6.01 -2.58
C PHE A 114 12.66 5.92 -3.16
N PHE A 115 12.76 5.96 -4.49
CA PHE A 115 14.02 5.85 -5.21
C PHE A 115 14.27 7.09 -6.09
N GLY A 116 15.55 7.45 -6.19
CA GLY A 116 16.00 8.50 -7.09
C GLY A 116 16.11 8.07 -8.54
N ALA A 117 16.38 9.05 -9.40
CA ALA A 117 16.57 8.83 -10.83
C ALA A 117 17.80 7.96 -11.18
N ASP A 118 18.75 7.85 -10.25
CA ASP A 118 19.90 6.94 -10.33
C ASP A 118 19.57 5.49 -9.92
N GLY A 119 18.32 5.22 -9.51
CA GLY A 119 17.88 3.95 -8.95
C GLY A 119 18.29 3.74 -7.49
N GLY A 120 18.93 4.73 -6.86
CA GLY A 120 19.33 4.67 -5.46
C GLY A 120 18.13 4.80 -4.53
N TRP A 121 18.10 3.98 -3.47
CA TRP A 121 17.13 4.14 -2.39
C TRP A 121 17.37 5.47 -1.66
N TRP A 122 16.30 6.21 -1.39
CA TRP A 122 16.35 7.50 -0.69
C TRP A 122 15.84 7.40 0.74
N PHE A 123 14.59 6.98 0.90
CA PHE A 123 13.93 6.84 2.20
C PHE A 123 12.73 5.90 2.09
N ASN A 124 12.11 5.59 3.23
CA ASN A 124 10.89 4.82 3.29
C ASN A 124 9.88 5.34 4.33
N VAL A 125 8.63 4.94 4.14
CA VAL A 125 7.53 5.08 5.12
C VAL A 125 7.14 3.67 5.53
N VAL A 126 7.24 3.35 6.81
CA VAL A 126 7.16 1.97 7.32
C VAL A 126 6.01 1.84 8.31
N SER A 127 5.29 0.70 8.26
CA SER A 127 4.28 0.36 9.27
C SER A 127 4.90 0.08 10.63
N PRO A 128 4.08 0.02 11.71
CA PRO A 128 4.47 -0.70 12.90
C PRO A 128 4.91 -2.14 12.56
N LEU A 129 5.75 -2.72 13.42
CA LEU A 129 6.19 -4.09 13.27
C LEU A 129 5.05 -5.05 13.64
N ILE A 130 4.90 -6.11 12.86
CA ILE A 130 4.01 -7.24 13.14
C ILE A 130 4.70 -8.09 14.21
N ASP A 131 4.00 -8.36 15.32
CA ASP A 131 4.53 -9.08 16.47
C ASP A 131 4.54 -10.61 16.28
N HIS A 132 5.06 -11.31 17.28
CA HIS A 132 5.38 -12.73 17.24
C HIS A 132 4.23 -13.67 17.62
N ALA A 133 3.04 -13.15 17.95
CA ALA A 133 2.01 -13.97 18.57
C ALA A 133 1.41 -14.97 17.56
N PRO A 134 1.46 -16.29 17.83
CA PRO A 134 0.92 -17.29 16.91
C PRO A 134 -0.58 -17.12 16.73
N GLY A 135 -1.06 -17.28 15.50
CA GLY A 135 -2.48 -17.22 15.18
C GLY A 135 -3.07 -15.81 15.23
N THR A 136 -2.23 -14.76 15.25
CA THR A 136 -2.71 -13.37 15.25
C THR A 136 -2.80 -12.83 13.83
N SER A 137 -3.83 -12.02 13.59
CA SER A 137 -4.04 -11.29 12.35
C SER A 137 -4.34 -9.82 12.64
N GLY A 138 -4.14 -9.00 11.62
CA GLY A 138 -4.49 -7.59 11.66
C GLY A 138 -4.31 -6.95 10.29
N SER A 139 -4.45 -5.63 10.28
CA SER A 139 -4.27 -4.82 9.07
C SER A 139 -3.37 -3.65 9.37
N HIS A 140 -2.52 -3.30 8.41
CA HIS A 140 -1.82 -2.03 8.41
C HIS A 140 -2.40 -1.16 7.31
N SER A 141 -2.78 0.08 7.66
CA SER A 141 -3.23 1.10 6.74
C SER A 141 -2.56 2.42 7.12
N LEU A 142 -1.80 2.97 6.19
CA LEU A 142 -0.98 4.16 6.36
C LEU A 142 -1.35 5.19 5.29
N SER A 143 -1.14 6.45 5.64
CA SER A 143 -1.34 7.58 4.74
C SER A 143 -0.09 8.45 4.77
N TYR A 144 0.42 8.80 3.59
CA TYR A 144 1.60 9.64 3.44
C TYR A 144 1.37 10.72 2.39
N THR A 145 1.40 11.98 2.83
CA THR A 145 1.33 13.14 1.93
C THR A 145 2.72 13.45 1.39
N LEU A 146 2.84 13.49 0.07
CA LEU A 146 4.08 13.74 -0.64
C LEU A 146 4.51 15.20 -0.46
N ASP A 147 5.71 15.42 0.03
CA ASP A 147 6.37 16.72 -0.11
C ASP A 147 7.06 16.84 -1.48
N GLU A 148 7.69 17.98 -1.75
CA GLU A 148 8.43 18.22 -3.00
C GLU A 148 9.56 17.19 -3.24
N GLY A 149 10.18 16.69 -2.16
CA GLY A 149 11.24 15.69 -2.26
C GLY A 149 10.69 14.32 -2.62
N ALA A 150 9.64 13.88 -1.93
CA ALA A 150 8.96 12.61 -2.17
C ALA A 150 8.30 12.58 -3.55
N ALA A 151 7.66 13.68 -3.96
CA ALA A 151 7.08 13.79 -5.31
C ALA A 151 8.13 13.79 -6.42
N GLY A 152 9.38 14.18 -6.09
CA GLY A 152 10.53 14.10 -6.99
C GLY A 152 11.13 12.69 -7.13
N ALA A 153 10.60 11.68 -6.43
CA ALA A 153 11.05 10.30 -6.59
C ALA A 153 10.80 9.81 -8.02
N ALA A 154 11.78 9.13 -8.60
CA ALA A 154 11.65 8.52 -9.92
C ALA A 154 10.83 7.23 -9.89
N ARG A 155 10.76 6.59 -8.71
CA ARG A 155 10.02 5.36 -8.48
C ARG A 155 9.58 5.29 -7.03
N ILE A 156 8.33 4.90 -6.82
CA ILE A 156 7.76 4.57 -5.50
C ILE A 156 7.37 3.09 -5.56
N GLU A 157 7.80 2.32 -4.58
CA GLU A 157 7.59 0.87 -4.52
C GLU A 157 6.86 0.54 -3.22
N PHE A 158 5.77 -0.20 -3.32
CA PHE A 158 5.13 -0.81 -2.16
C PHE A 158 5.76 -2.18 -1.90
N VAL A 159 6.09 -2.44 -0.64
CA VAL A 159 6.75 -3.69 -0.22
C VAL A 159 6.09 -4.29 0.99
N MET A 160 6.00 -5.62 0.99
CA MET A 160 5.67 -6.46 2.13
C MET A 160 6.90 -7.26 2.50
N ILE A 161 7.34 -7.17 3.75
CA ILE A 161 8.66 -7.62 4.16
C ILE A 161 8.58 -8.43 5.44
N PHE A 162 9.09 -9.65 5.38
CA PHE A 162 9.66 -10.34 6.52
C PHE A 162 11.14 -9.94 6.67
N ARG A 163 11.57 -9.64 7.89
CA ARG A 163 12.97 -9.37 8.23
C ARG A 163 13.46 -10.27 9.34
N GLN A 164 14.63 -10.87 9.09
CA GLN A 164 15.42 -11.58 10.08
C GLN A 164 16.73 -10.81 10.33
N PRO A 165 16.83 -10.07 11.45
CA PRO A 165 18.00 -9.26 11.76
C PRO A 165 19.27 -10.09 12.00
N GLU A 166 19.13 -11.25 12.63
CA GLU A 166 20.25 -12.11 13.05
C GLU A 166 19.97 -13.59 12.78
N ASN A 167 21.02 -14.40 12.71
CA ASN A 167 20.90 -15.85 12.66
C ASN A 167 20.96 -16.43 14.08
N HIS A 168 19.85 -17.00 14.55
CA HIS A 168 19.78 -17.69 15.84
C HIS A 168 19.82 -19.23 15.71
N GLY A 169 20.05 -19.78 14.52
CA GLY A 169 20.17 -21.23 14.29
C GLY A 169 18.90 -22.02 14.59
N GLY A 170 17.73 -21.37 14.54
CA GLY A 170 16.40 -21.93 14.83
C GLY A 170 15.37 -21.57 13.76
N PRO A 171 14.11 -22.01 13.90
CA PRO A 171 13.04 -21.68 12.96
C PRO A 171 12.84 -20.16 12.89
N SER A 172 12.74 -19.63 11.68
CA SER A 172 12.55 -18.19 11.48
C SER A 172 11.09 -17.76 11.64
N GLY A 173 10.15 -18.68 11.40
CA GLY A 173 8.72 -18.38 11.28
C GLY A 173 8.36 -17.76 9.94
N ALA A 174 7.06 -17.51 9.77
CA ALA A 174 6.53 -16.81 8.61
C ALA A 174 5.59 -15.67 9.01
N VAL A 175 5.37 -14.76 8.08
CA VAL A 175 4.24 -13.83 8.07
C VAL A 175 3.55 -13.96 6.72
N ILE A 176 2.24 -13.94 6.74
CA ILE A 176 1.41 -14.04 5.54
C ILE A 176 0.77 -12.67 5.32
N TYR A 177 0.81 -12.19 4.09
CA TYR A 177 0.20 -10.94 3.66
C TYR A 177 -0.91 -11.18 2.65
N ASP A 178 -1.96 -10.35 2.71
CA ASP A 178 -3.06 -10.39 1.76
C ASP A 178 -3.72 -9.01 1.62
N ASN A 179 -4.62 -8.85 0.65
CA ASN A 179 -5.40 -7.64 0.38
C ASN A 179 -4.54 -6.37 0.31
N ALA A 180 -3.37 -6.47 -0.32
CA ALA A 180 -2.47 -5.34 -0.48
C ALA A 180 -3.09 -4.26 -1.37
N PHE A 181 -2.97 -3.00 -0.96
CA PHE A 181 -3.46 -1.87 -1.72
C PHE A 181 -2.51 -0.67 -1.60
N ALA A 182 -2.50 0.15 -2.65
CA ALA A 182 -1.92 1.48 -2.62
C ALA A 182 -2.71 2.37 -3.58
N ASN A 183 -3.16 3.53 -3.11
CA ASN A 183 -4.00 4.47 -3.83
C ASN A 183 -3.42 5.89 -3.71
N ILE A 184 -3.31 6.60 -4.82
CA ILE A 184 -2.91 8.02 -4.83
C ILE A 184 -4.17 8.88 -4.83
N VAL A 185 -4.34 9.70 -3.80
CA VAL A 185 -5.41 10.70 -3.66
C VAL A 185 -4.87 12.08 -4.01
N PRO A 186 -5.32 12.71 -5.12
CA PRO A 186 -4.83 14.02 -5.51
C PRO A 186 -5.20 15.12 -4.53
N THR A 187 -4.37 16.17 -4.44
CA THR A 187 -4.74 17.36 -3.65
C THR A 187 -6.09 17.95 -4.08
N PRO A 188 -6.90 18.47 -3.13
CA PRO A 188 -8.15 19.15 -3.46
C PRO A 188 -7.99 20.32 -4.45
N GLY A 189 -6.84 21.00 -4.43
CA GLY A 189 -6.52 22.09 -5.36
C GLY A 189 -6.37 21.65 -6.82
N ALA A 190 -5.76 20.48 -7.06
CA ALA A 190 -5.65 19.89 -8.39
C ALA A 190 -7.04 19.54 -8.96
N LEU A 191 -7.93 19.01 -8.12
CA LEU A 191 -9.30 18.66 -8.51
C LEU A 191 -10.14 19.90 -8.84
N ALA A 192 -9.98 20.99 -8.09
CA ALA A 192 -10.66 22.25 -8.35
C ALA A 192 -10.25 22.87 -9.70
N LEU A 193 -8.96 22.81 -10.05
CA LEU A 193 -8.45 23.34 -11.33
C LEU A 193 -8.98 22.52 -12.52
N LEU A 194 -9.03 21.19 -12.41
CA LEU A 194 -9.63 20.32 -13.42
C LEU A 194 -11.12 20.62 -13.63
N GLY A 195 -11.87 20.83 -12.53
CA GLY A 195 -13.28 21.22 -12.58
C GLY A 195 -13.50 22.55 -13.31
N ILE A 196 -12.66 23.56 -13.04
CA ILE A 196 -12.73 24.87 -13.70
C ILE A 196 -12.34 24.78 -15.18
N ALA A 197 -11.30 24.01 -15.52
CA ALA A 197 -10.89 23.78 -16.91
C ALA A 197 -11.98 23.07 -17.74
N GLY A 198 -12.64 22.05 -17.16
CA GLY A 198 -13.78 21.37 -17.77
C GLY A 198 -14.97 22.30 -18.02
N LEU A 199 -15.31 23.15 -17.04
CA LEU A 199 -16.34 24.18 -17.18
C LEU A 199 -15.97 25.26 -18.23
N GLY A 200 -14.69 25.64 -18.30
CA GLY A 200 -14.16 26.57 -19.29
C GLY A 200 -14.25 26.02 -20.72
N MET A 201 -13.98 24.73 -20.93
CA MET A 201 -14.11 24.08 -22.22
C MET A 201 -15.57 23.92 -22.67
N ARG A 202 -16.51 23.64 -21.74
CA ARG A 202 -17.94 23.57 -22.06
C ARG A 202 -18.51 24.93 -22.49
N ARG A 203 -18.02 26.03 -21.93
CA ARG A 203 -18.39 27.40 -22.35
C ARG A 203 -17.88 27.80 -23.73
N ARG A 204 -16.82 27.17 -24.25
CA ARG A 204 -16.31 27.42 -25.61
C ARG A 204 -17.05 26.65 -26.71
N ARG A 205 -17.94 25.72 -26.35
CA ARG A 205 -18.76 24.94 -27.29
C ARG A 205 -20.25 25.35 -27.31
N ALA A 206 -20.62 26.41 -26.61
CA ALA A 206 -21.96 27.00 -26.63
C ALA A 206 -21.95 28.29 -27.46
#